data_AF-A0A6P8LDA0-F1
#
_entry.id   AF-A0A6P8LDA0-F1
#
_cell.length_a   1.000
_cell.length_b   1.000
_cell.length_c   1.000
_cell.angle_alpha   90.00
_cell.angle_beta   90.00
_cell.angle_gamma   90.00
#
_symmetry.space_group_name_H-M   'P 1'
#
loop_
_entity.id
_entity.type
_entity.pdbx_description
1 polymer ?
#
loop_
_entity_poly.entity_id
_entity_poly.type
_entity_poly.pdbx_seq_one_letter_code
_entity_poly.pdbx_strand_id
1 'polypeptide(L)'
;MLYPLGLLTSKAAKVTNEIEKAENLVHALLNCTIDRQIKVELEQFSLQLLHREIKFAANQYFTLNNTLFQSMSKEYLIDLISARI
;
A
#
# COMPACT_ATOMS: atom_id res chain seq x y z
N MET A 1 -1.99 18.62 -13.18
CA MET A 1 -1.76 18.28 -11.75
C MET A 1 -2.05 16.82 -11.41
N LEU A 2 -3.02 16.15 -12.06
CA LEU A 2 -3.45 14.79 -11.69
C LEU A 2 -2.43 13.67 -12.02
N TYR A 3 -1.64 13.83 -13.10
CA TYR A 3 -0.66 12.82 -13.54
C TYR A 3 0.39 12.42 -12.49
N PRO A 4 1.16 13.36 -11.88
CA PRO A 4 2.14 13.00 -10.86
C PRO A 4 1.49 12.40 -9.61
N LEU A 5 0.27 12.84 -9.24
CA LEU A 5 -0.46 12.27 -8.13
C LEU A 5 -0.90 10.82 -8.43
N GLY A 6 -1.44 10.56 -9.62
CA GLY A 6 -1.82 9.21 -10.05
C GLY A 6 -0.62 8.27 -10.16
N LEU A 7 0.51 8.77 -10.66
CA LEU A 7 1.76 8.01 -10.69
C LEU A 7 2.23 7.66 -9.28
N LEU A 8 2.26 8.62 -8.35
CA LEU A 8 2.68 8.37 -6.97
C LEU A 8 1.75 7.37 -6.27
N THR A 9 0.45 7.54 -6.45
CA THR A 9 -0.57 6.68 -5.83
C THR A 9 -0.51 5.25 -6.36
N SER A 10 -0.29 5.06 -7.66
CA SER A 10 -0.13 3.73 -8.26
C SER A 10 1.14 3.02 -7.79
N LYS A 11 2.25 3.76 -7.63
CA LYS A 11 3.51 3.22 -7.08
C LYS A 11 3.35 2.84 -5.61
N ALA A 12 2.73 3.70 -4.80
CA ALA A 12 2.41 3.43 -3.40
C ALA A 12 1.55 2.16 -3.27
N ALA A 13 0.45 2.07 -4.05
CA ALA A 13 -0.43 0.90 -4.04
C ALA A 13 0.29 -0.39 -4.46
N LYS A 14 1.19 -0.32 -5.46
CA LYS A 14 1.99 -1.47 -5.87
C LYS A 14 2.91 -1.95 -4.74
N VAL A 15 3.58 -1.03 -4.05
CA VAL A 15 4.47 -1.37 -2.93
C VAL A 15 3.67 -2.01 -1.80
N THR A 16 2.52 -1.44 -1.42
CA THR A 16 1.64 -2.03 -0.39
C THR A 16 1.22 -3.46 -0.74
N ASN A 17 0.83 -3.70 -2.00
CA ASN A 17 0.41 -5.02 -2.46
C ASN A 17 1.56 -6.06 -2.46
N GLU A 18 2.79 -5.66 -2.79
CA GLU A 18 3.94 -6.56 -2.71
C GLU A 18 4.34 -6.88 -1.26
N ILE A 19 4.17 -5.94 -0.33
CA ILE A 19 4.40 -6.17 1.11
C ILE A 19 3.38 -7.18 1.64
N GLU A 20 2.10 -7.04 1.31
CA GLU A 20 1.05 -7.98 1.71
C GLU A 20 1.33 -9.40 1.19
N LYS A 21 1.81 -9.54 -0.05
CA LYS A 21 2.24 -10.84 -0.60
C LYS A 21 3.43 -11.41 0.16
N ALA A 22 4.41 -10.58 0.51
CA ALA A 22 5.57 -11.00 1.28
C ALA A 22 5.16 -11.49 2.68
N GLU A 23 4.26 -10.78 3.36
CA GLU A 23 3.70 -11.20 4.66
C GLU A 23 3.00 -12.55 4.55
N ASN A 24 2.14 -12.74 3.54
CA ASN A 24 1.46 -14.00 3.31
C ASN A 24 2.44 -15.16 3.04
N LEU A 25 3.50 -14.91 2.27
CA LEU A 25 4.56 -15.90 2.01
C LEU A 25 5.31 -16.27 3.30
N VAL A 26 5.71 -15.27 4.09
CA VAL A 26 6.42 -15.47 5.37
C VAL A 26 5.56 -16.26 6.34
N HIS A 27 4.27 -15.94 6.42
CA HIS A 27 3.33 -16.68 7.26
C HIS A 27 3.19 -18.15 6.82
N ALA A 28 3.11 -18.40 5.51
CA ALA A 28 3.10 -19.76 4.97
C ALA A 28 4.41 -20.52 5.28
N LEU A 29 5.56 -19.86 5.13
CA LEU A 29 6.86 -20.45 5.45
C LEU A 29 7.01 -20.74 6.94
N LEU A 30 6.54 -19.85 7.82
CA LEU A 30 6.54 -20.06 9.28
C LEU A 30 5.75 -21.30 9.69
N ASN A 31 4.63 -21.57 9.03
CA ASN A 31 3.80 -22.75 9.30
C ASN A 31 4.45 -24.05 8.79
N CYS A 32 5.30 -23.99 7.77
CA CYS A 32 5.95 -25.16 7.18
C CYS A 32 7.39 -25.40 7.68
N THR A 33 8.01 -24.43 8.35
CA THR A 33 9.42 -24.51 8.75
C THR A 33 9.59 -25.32 10.03
N ILE A 34 10.35 -26.41 9.95
CA ILE A 34 10.71 -27.28 11.08
C ILE A 34 12.02 -26.82 11.73
N ASP A 35 12.90 -26.18 10.96
CA ASP A 35 14.18 -25.67 11.45
C ASP A 35 13.98 -24.48 12.38
N ARG A 36 14.51 -24.59 13.61
CA ARG A 36 14.31 -23.59 14.66
C ARG A 36 15.01 -22.26 14.35
N GLN A 37 16.14 -22.29 13.65
CA GLN A 37 16.91 -21.10 13.32
C GLN A 37 16.22 -20.30 12.21
N ILE A 38 15.82 -20.98 11.13
CA ILE A 38 15.06 -20.40 10.02
C ILE A 38 13.72 -19.85 10.52
N LYS A 39 13.07 -20.55 11.45
CA LYS A 39 11.82 -20.07 12.07
C LYS A 39 12.02 -18.75 12.83
N VAL A 40 13.08 -18.62 13.63
CA VAL A 40 13.38 -17.39 14.37
C VAL A 40 13.68 -16.22 13.41
N GLU A 41 14.42 -16.47 12.33
CA GLU A 41 14.69 -15.44 11.31
C GLU A 41 13.41 -14.98 10.59
N LEU A 42 12.53 -15.92 10.23
CA LEU A 42 11.23 -15.60 9.64
C LEU A 42 10.31 -14.86 10.62
N GLU A 43 10.33 -15.20 11.91
CA GLU A 43 9.57 -14.48 12.95
C GLU A 43 10.07 -13.04 13.08
N GLN A 44 11.40 -12.82 13.10
CA GLN A 44 11.99 -11.49 13.13
C GLN A 44 11.64 -10.68 11.87
N PHE A 45 11.70 -11.31 10.70
CA PHE A 45 11.33 -10.67 9.44
C PHE A 45 9.82 -10.35 9.38
N SER A 46 8.96 -11.26 9.84
CA SER A 46 7.52 -11.01 9.98
C SER A 46 7.24 -9.83 10.91
N LEU A 47 7.94 -9.75 12.04
CA LEU A 47 7.81 -8.65 12.98
C LEU A 47 8.22 -7.31 12.34
N GLN A 48 9.28 -7.30 11.52
CA GLN A 48 9.73 -6.11 10.80
C GLN A 48 8.73 -5.64 9.74
N LEU A 49 8.01 -6.57 9.09
CA LEU A 49 6.94 -6.25 8.14
C LEU A 49 5.73 -5.65 8.87
N LEU A 50 5.25 -6.31 9.94
CA LEU A 50 4.11 -5.88 10.76
C LEU A 50 4.33 -4.51 11.44
N HIS A 51 5.54 -4.23 11.92
CA HIS A 51 5.83 -2.96 12.61
C HIS A 51 5.88 -1.76 11.64
N ARG A 52 6.05 -2.03 10.34
CA ARG A 52 5.98 -1.04 9.27
C ARG A 52 4.64 -1.20 8.57
N GLU A 53 3.57 -0.72 9.19
CA GLU A 53 2.37 -0.41 8.43
C GLU A 53 2.73 0.70 7.43
N ILE A 54 3.21 0.33 6.23
CA ILE A 54 3.68 1.26 5.21
C ILE A 54 2.46 1.92 4.57
N LYS A 55 1.90 2.87 5.32
CA LYS A 55 0.93 3.84 4.84
C LYS A 55 1.71 4.98 4.23
N PHE A 56 1.69 5.03 2.91
CA PHE A 56 2.13 6.23 2.19
C PHE A 56 1.15 7.34 2.54
N ALA A 57 1.57 8.33 3.33
CA ALA A 57 0.74 9.45 3.73
C ALA A 57 1.37 10.75 3.22
N ALA A 58 0.54 11.62 2.65
CA ALA A 58 0.97 12.97 2.31
C ALA A 58 0.95 13.81 3.59
N ASN A 59 2.13 14.09 4.14
CA ASN A 59 2.29 14.98 5.30
C ASN A 59 1.43 14.59 6.53
N GLN A 60 1.11 13.29 6.70
CA GLN A 60 0.17 12.75 7.71
C GLN A 60 -1.31 13.20 7.59
N TYR A 61 -1.67 14.01 6.59
CA TYR A 61 -3.05 14.48 6.43
C TYR A 61 -3.97 13.45 5.77
N PHE A 62 -3.46 12.70 4.79
CA PHE A 62 -4.24 11.68 4.10
C PHE A 62 -3.34 10.56 3.57
N THR A 63 -3.88 9.34 3.59
CA THR A 63 -3.24 8.17 3.00
C THR A 63 -3.32 8.26 1.48
N LEU A 64 -2.17 8.24 0.81
CA LEU A 64 -2.03 8.07 -0.63
C LEU A 64 -2.44 6.65 -1.02
N ASN A 65 -3.74 6.46 -1.27
CA ASN A 65 -4.28 5.23 -1.81
C ASN A 65 -5.08 5.50 -3.09
N ASN A 66 -5.23 4.45 -3.90
CA ASN A 66 -5.88 4.57 -5.21
C ASN A 66 -7.35 5.01 -5.09
N THR A 67 -7.99 4.73 -3.96
CA THR A 67 -9.36 5.15 -3.61
C THR A 67 -9.49 6.66 -3.49
N LEU A 68 -8.57 7.31 -2.76
CA LEU A 68 -8.53 8.77 -2.63
C LEU A 68 -8.34 9.43 -3.99
N PHE A 69 -7.39 8.93 -4.78
CA PHE A 69 -7.14 9.44 -6.13
C PHE A 69 -8.36 9.30 -7.05
N GLN A 70 -9.06 8.16 -6.99
CA GLN A 70 -10.32 7.93 -7.71
C GLN A 70 -11.39 8.94 -7.30
N SER A 71 -11.59 9.17 -6.00
CA SER A 71 -12.57 10.13 -5.51
C SER A 71 -12.25 11.56 -5.95
N MET A 72 -11.00 12.00 -5.81
CA MET A 72 -10.57 13.31 -6.29
C MET A 72 -10.78 13.45 -7.80
N SER A 73 -10.39 12.44 -8.58
CA SER A 73 -10.55 12.46 -10.04
C SER A 73 -12.01 12.58 -10.46
N LYS A 74 -12.93 11.91 -9.76
CA LYS A 74 -14.37 12.00 -10.02
C LYS A 74 -14.92 13.38 -9.72
N GLU A 75 -14.56 13.96 -8.58
CA GLU A 75 -14.97 15.32 -8.18
C GLU A 75 -14.53 16.35 -9.24
N TYR A 76 -13.26 16.32 -9.65
CA TYR A 76 -12.73 17.20 -10.70
C TYR A 76 -13.44 17.03 -12.05
N LEU A 77 -13.86 15.81 -12.40
CA LEU A 77 -14.62 15.56 -13.64
C LEU A 77 -16.05 16.11 -13.54
N ILE A 78 -16.71 15.95 -12.40
CA ILE A 78 -18.05 16.49 -12.15
C ILE A 78 -18.02 18.02 -12.25
N ASP A 79 -17.07 18.67 -11.55
CA ASP A 79 -16.90 20.12 -11.60
C ASP A 79 -16.66 20.63 -13.03
N LEU A 80 -15.82 19.93 -13.81
CA LEU A 80 -15.56 20.28 -15.20
C LEU A 80 -16.79 20.15 -16.09
N ILE A 81 -17.63 19.14 -15.86
CA ILE A 81 -18.89 18.95 -16.59
C ILE A 81 -19.90 20.02 -16.20
N SER A 82 -20.06 20.30 -14.90
CA SER A 82 -20.94 21.34 -14.38
C SER A 82 -20.54 22.75 -14.82
N ALA A 83 -19.25 23.03 -14.98
CA ALA A 83 -18.76 24.31 -15.51
C ALA A 83 -18.93 24.46 -17.05
N ARG A 84 -19.30 23.38 -17.76
CA ARG A 84 -19.53 23.39 -19.22
C ARG A 84 -21.01 23.39 -19.62
N ILE A 85 -21.93 23.24 -18.66
CA ILE A 85 -23.39 23.33 -18.84
C ILE A 85 -23.84 24.72 -18.40
#